data_AF-A0A1U7W7I6-F1
#
_entry.id   AF-A0A1U7W7I6-F1
#
_cell.length_a   1.000
_cell.length_b   1.000
_cell.length_c   1.000
_cell.angle_alpha   90.00
_cell.angle_beta   90.00
_cell.angle_gamma   90.00
#
_symmetry.space_group_name_H-M   'P 1'
#
loop_
_entity.id
_entity.type
_entity.pdbx_description
1 polymer ?
#
loop_
_entity_poly.entity_id
_entity_poly.type
_entity_poly.pdbx_seq_one_letter_code
_entity_poly.pdbx_strand_id
1 'polypeptide(L)'
;MASPLNFEEEQSTYRPPIFNGQYYGWWKTGLHNFIMAEDSELWDVICDGPFVPMKTVVEGTSAKEIWEALQTTHNGTTQVKQSKIDILTNEYELLKMKEDESIQDMHTRFTSTINELYSLGEVIPRNKLVRKILSGSPGSWESNVNAITQAKD
;
A
#
# COMPACT_ATOMS: atom_id res chain seq x y z
N MET A 1 -1.93 1.79 -11.34
CA MET A 1 -0.89 1.48 -10.33
C MET A 1 0.46 1.75 -10.97
N ALA A 2 1.39 2.41 -10.27
CA ALA A 2 2.72 2.69 -10.81
C ALA A 2 3.62 1.45 -10.67
N SER A 3 4.26 1.05 -11.77
CA SER A 3 5.28 0.00 -11.76
C SER A 3 6.52 0.47 -10.99
N PRO A 4 7.22 -0.40 -10.24
CA PRO A 4 8.47 -0.03 -9.58
C PRO A 4 9.57 0.28 -10.61
N LEU A 5 10.31 1.36 -10.37
CA LEU A 5 11.29 1.99 -11.27
C LEU A 5 12.52 1.12 -11.68
N ASN A 6 12.59 -0.17 -11.34
CA ASN A 6 13.80 -1.00 -11.52
C ASN A 6 13.56 -2.40 -12.13
N PHE A 7 12.47 -2.64 -12.86
CA PHE A 7 12.18 -3.94 -13.49
C PHE A 7 11.95 -3.88 -15.00
N GLU A 8 12.46 -2.85 -15.69
CA GLU A 8 12.40 -2.80 -17.17
C GLU A 8 13.21 -3.93 -17.85
N GLU A 9 14.04 -4.67 -17.12
CA GLU A 9 14.87 -5.76 -17.67
C GLU A 9 14.15 -7.10 -17.91
N GLU A 10 12.88 -7.26 -17.53
CA GLU A 10 12.13 -8.52 -17.75
C GLU A 10 10.77 -8.34 -18.44
N GLN A 11 10.62 -7.36 -19.34
CA GLN A 11 9.43 -7.24 -20.20
C GLN A 11 9.44 -8.24 -21.38
N SER A 12 9.84 -9.48 -21.12
CA SER A 12 9.61 -10.55 -22.08
C SER A 12 8.18 -11.07 -21.89
N THR A 13 7.31 -10.87 -22.88
CA THR A 13 6.00 -11.52 -22.94
C THR A 13 6.10 -13.06 -23.01
N TYR A 14 7.32 -13.60 -23.12
CA TYR A 14 7.60 -15.02 -23.28
C TYR A 14 8.07 -15.71 -21.99
N ARG A 15 8.12 -15.02 -20.85
CA ARG A 15 8.50 -15.64 -19.58
C ARG A 15 7.56 -15.27 -18.43
N PRO A 16 7.26 -16.23 -17.54
CA PRO A 16 6.46 -15.95 -16.36
C PRO A 16 7.24 -15.00 -15.42
N PRO A 17 6.56 -14.01 -14.81
CA PRO A 17 7.20 -13.07 -13.90
C PRO A 17 7.65 -13.75 -12.61
N ILE A 18 8.87 -13.45 -12.16
CA ILE A 18 9.42 -13.99 -10.92
C ILE A 18 8.81 -13.27 -9.71
N PHE A 19 8.36 -14.03 -8.72
CA PHE A 19 7.88 -13.45 -7.46
C PHE A 19 9.03 -13.25 -6.48
N ASN A 20 9.26 -12.01 -6.07
CA ASN A 20 10.29 -11.67 -5.08
C ASN A 20 9.70 -11.29 -3.69
N GLY A 21 8.41 -11.56 -3.47
CA GLY A 21 7.72 -11.21 -2.22
C GLY A 21 7.18 -9.78 -2.15
N GLN A 22 7.51 -8.90 -3.12
CA GLN A 22 6.99 -7.54 -3.21
C GLN A 22 5.97 -7.40 -4.34
N TYR A 23 5.18 -6.31 -4.31
CA TYR A 23 4.22 -5.94 -5.35
C TYR A 23 3.29 -7.09 -5.79
N TYR A 24 2.80 -7.88 -4.83
CA TYR A 24 1.98 -9.07 -5.09
C TYR A 24 0.84 -8.82 -6.09
N GLY A 25 0.13 -7.68 -6.00
CA GLY A 25 -0.94 -7.35 -6.96
C GLY A 25 -0.45 -7.17 -8.40
N TRP A 26 0.73 -6.55 -8.60
CA TRP A 26 1.34 -6.41 -9.91
C TRP A 26 1.81 -7.76 -10.45
N TRP A 27 2.53 -8.52 -9.62
CA TRP A 27 2.99 -9.87 -9.98
C TRP A 27 1.82 -10.79 -10.33
N LYS A 28 0.75 -10.77 -9.53
CA LYS A 28 -0.49 -11.52 -9.76
C LYS A 28 -1.10 -11.20 -11.13
N THR A 29 -1.14 -9.91 -11.47
CA THR A 29 -1.65 -9.44 -12.77
C THR A 29 -0.76 -9.90 -13.93
N GLY A 30 0.56 -9.81 -13.77
CA GLY A 30 1.51 -10.30 -14.78
C GLY A 30 1.43 -11.80 -14.98
N LEU A 31 1.34 -12.57 -13.89
CA LEU A 31 1.19 -14.02 -13.93
C LEU A 31 -0.13 -14.42 -14.62
N HIS A 32 -1.23 -13.75 -14.27
CA HIS A 32 -2.52 -13.95 -14.92
C HIS A 32 -2.42 -13.72 -16.43
N ASN A 33 -1.90 -12.57 -16.86
CA ASN A 33 -1.78 -12.23 -18.28
C ASN A 33 -0.90 -13.23 -19.05
N PHE A 34 0.19 -13.70 -18.45
CA PHE A 34 1.06 -14.72 -19.06
C PHE A 34 0.32 -16.04 -19.26
N ILE A 35 -0.37 -16.54 -18.23
CA ILE A 35 -1.11 -17.81 -18.30
C ILE A 35 -2.24 -17.71 -19.32
N MET A 36 -3.01 -16.61 -19.29
CA MET A 36 -4.09 -16.38 -20.26
C MET A 36 -3.61 -16.29 -21.72
N ALA A 37 -2.34 -15.91 -21.95
CA ALA A 37 -1.76 -15.87 -23.29
C ALA A 37 -1.30 -17.26 -23.78
N GLU A 38 -0.88 -18.14 -22.87
CA GLU A 38 -0.44 -19.50 -23.19
C GLU A 38 -1.63 -20.46 -23.30
N ASP A 39 -2.46 -20.54 -22.26
CA ASP A 39 -3.64 -21.40 -22.19
C ASP A 39 -4.58 -20.90 -21.09
N SER A 40 -5.78 -20.47 -21.48
CA SER A 40 -6.80 -19.97 -20.53
C SER A 40 -7.29 -21.04 -19.56
N GLU A 41 -7.30 -22.33 -19.94
CA GLU A 41 -7.76 -23.42 -19.07
C GLU A 41 -6.80 -23.65 -17.90
N LEU A 42 -5.51 -23.28 -18.04
CA LEU A 42 -4.54 -23.36 -16.96
C LEU A 42 -4.85 -22.41 -15.80
N TRP A 43 -5.45 -21.26 -16.09
CA TRP A 43 -5.87 -20.33 -15.05
C TRP A 43 -7.02 -20.89 -14.20
N ASP A 44 -7.96 -21.58 -14.84
CA ASP A 44 -9.07 -22.25 -14.17
C ASP A 44 -8.54 -23.41 -13.29
N VAL A 45 -7.54 -24.16 -13.75
CA VAL A 45 -6.91 -25.20 -12.92
C VAL A 45 -6.21 -24.63 -11.68
N ILE A 46 -5.63 -23.42 -11.79
CA ILE A 46 -4.98 -22.74 -10.66
C ILE A 46 -6.01 -22.20 -9.65
N CYS A 47 -7.13 -21.68 -10.13
CA CYS A 47 -8.17 -21.11 -9.27
C CYS A 47 -9.07 -22.19 -8.66
N ASP A 48 -9.55 -23.11 -9.49
CA ASP A 48 -10.60 -24.07 -9.12
C ASP A 48 -10.04 -25.45 -8.78
N GLY A 49 -8.82 -25.74 -9.20
CA GLY A 49 -8.17 -27.06 -9.06
C GLY A 49 -8.31 -27.90 -10.33
N PRO A 50 -7.71 -29.10 -10.36
CA PRO A 50 -7.77 -29.95 -11.55
C PRO A 50 -9.22 -30.31 -11.91
N PHE A 51 -9.64 -29.99 -13.14
CA PHE A 51 -10.98 -30.30 -13.65
C PHE A 51 -11.21 -31.82 -13.84
N VAL A 52 -10.11 -32.57 -14.02
CA VAL A 52 -10.08 -34.04 -14.12
C VAL A 52 -9.04 -34.55 -13.13
N PRO A 53 -9.29 -35.64 -12.37
CA PRO A 53 -8.28 -36.21 -11.48
C PRO A 53 -7.06 -36.67 -12.30
N MET A 54 -6.01 -35.85 -12.35
CA MET A 54 -4.74 -36.21 -12.96
C MET A 54 -3.97 -37.06 -11.94
N LYS A 55 -3.49 -38.23 -12.38
CA LYS A 55 -2.78 -39.19 -11.53
C LYS A 55 -1.55 -38.49 -10.93
N THR A 56 -1.60 -38.20 -9.64
CA THR A 56 -0.52 -37.54 -8.90
C THR A 56 0.67 -38.49 -8.83
N VAL A 57 1.79 -38.12 -9.46
CA VAL A 57 3.05 -38.89 -9.35
C VAL A 57 3.86 -38.46 -8.12
N VAL A 58 3.41 -37.44 -7.38
CA VAL A 58 4.11 -36.99 -6.17
C VAL A 58 3.06 -36.58 -5.14
N GLU A 59 3.16 -37.13 -3.93
CA GLU A 59 2.48 -36.60 -2.74
C GLU A 59 2.98 -35.16 -2.53
N GLY A 60 2.16 -34.15 -2.79
CA GLY A 60 2.57 -32.76 -2.61
C GLY A 60 1.57 -31.75 -3.16
N THR A 61 1.30 -30.75 -2.35
CA THR A 61 0.40 -29.58 -2.49
C THR A 61 0.01 -29.20 -3.93
N SER A 62 -1.28 -29.14 -4.21
CA SER A 62 -1.85 -28.72 -5.50
C SER A 62 -1.53 -27.26 -5.82
N ALA A 63 -1.51 -26.92 -7.12
CA ALA A 63 -1.34 -25.54 -7.58
C ALA A 63 -2.37 -24.58 -6.95
N LYS A 64 -3.60 -25.07 -6.74
CA LYS A 64 -4.67 -24.37 -6.03
C LYS A 64 -4.30 -24.04 -4.59
N GLU A 65 -3.82 -25.02 -3.82
CA GLU A 65 -3.42 -24.80 -2.42
C GLU A 65 -2.27 -23.79 -2.30
N ILE A 66 -1.30 -23.83 -3.22
CA ILE A 66 -0.21 -22.84 -3.29
C ILE A 66 -0.77 -21.44 -3.62
N TRP A 67 -1.69 -21.36 -4.58
CA TRP A 67 -2.34 -20.11 -4.98
C TRP A 67 -3.21 -19.51 -3.87
N GLU A 68 -3.98 -20.33 -3.18
CA GLU A 68 -4.80 -19.92 -2.03
C GLU A 68 -3.92 -19.45 -0.86
N ALA A 69 -2.82 -20.13 -0.55
CA ALA A 69 -1.87 -19.70 0.46
C ALA A 69 -1.25 -18.34 0.11
N LEU A 70 -0.79 -18.16 -1.13
CA LEU A 70 -0.24 -16.90 -1.62
C LEU A 70 -1.26 -15.75 -1.51
N GLN A 71 -2.51 -15.99 -1.93
CA GLN A 71 -3.58 -15.01 -1.79
C GLN A 71 -3.84 -14.68 -0.33
N THR A 72 -3.98 -15.68 0.53
CA THR A 72 -4.29 -15.47 1.96
C THR A 72 -3.21 -14.66 2.66
N THR A 73 -1.94 -15.02 2.47
CA THR A 73 -0.80 -14.34 3.11
C THR A 73 -0.64 -12.92 2.60
N HIS A 74 -0.67 -12.71 1.28
CA HIS A 74 -0.36 -11.40 0.70
C HIS A 74 -1.56 -10.47 0.60
N ASN A 75 -2.77 -10.94 0.27
CA ASN A 75 -3.96 -10.09 0.33
C ASN A 75 -4.31 -9.73 1.78
N GLY A 76 -4.17 -10.65 2.74
CA GLY A 76 -4.36 -10.35 4.17
C GLY A 76 -3.41 -9.26 4.66
N THR A 77 -2.12 -9.40 4.36
CA THR A 77 -1.10 -8.40 4.73
C THR A 77 -1.34 -7.06 4.03
N THR A 78 -1.73 -7.08 2.76
CA THR A 78 -2.05 -5.86 2.00
C THR A 78 -3.28 -5.15 2.56
N GLN A 79 -4.33 -5.88 2.90
CA GLN A 79 -5.56 -5.30 3.46
C GLN A 79 -5.34 -4.71 4.86
N VAL A 80 -4.60 -5.41 5.73
CA VAL A 80 -4.24 -4.90 7.06
C VAL A 80 -3.38 -3.63 6.94
N LYS A 81 -2.39 -3.65 6.03
CA LYS A 81 -1.55 -2.48 5.74
C LYS A 81 -2.39 -1.30 5.27
N GLN A 82 -3.30 -1.51 4.32
CA GLN A 82 -4.17 -0.46 3.79
C GLN A 82 -5.12 0.09 4.87
N SER A 83 -5.73 -0.78 5.67
CA SER A 83 -6.60 -0.35 6.77
C SER A 83 -5.85 0.52 7.78
N LYS A 84 -4.59 0.18 8.11
CA LYS A 84 -3.75 1.02 8.97
C LYS A 84 -3.43 2.38 8.32
N ILE A 85 -3.14 2.40 7.02
CA ILE A 85 -2.96 3.65 6.26
C ILE A 85 -4.22 4.51 6.32
N ASP A 86 -5.41 3.93 6.14
CA ASP A 86 -6.68 4.66 6.15
C ASP A 86 -6.95 5.29 7.52
N ILE A 87 -6.71 4.53 8.61
CA ILE A 87 -6.84 5.03 9.99
C ILE A 87 -5.87 6.19 10.24
N LEU A 88 -4.59 6.01 9.93
CA LEU A 88 -3.57 7.05 10.14
C LEU A 88 -3.81 8.28 9.26
N THR A 89 -4.32 8.09 8.05
CA THR A 89 -4.70 9.19 7.15
C THR A 89 -5.85 9.98 7.76
N ASN A 90 -6.85 9.32 8.34
CA ASN A 90 -7.93 9.99 9.04
C ASN A 90 -7.44 10.72 10.31
N GLU A 91 -6.54 10.13 11.09
CA GLU A 91 -5.92 10.80 12.24
C GLU A 91 -5.11 12.03 11.82
N TYR A 92 -4.34 11.92 10.73
CA TYR A 92 -3.67 13.05 10.12
C TYR A 92 -4.69 14.12 9.71
N GLU A 93 -5.76 13.75 9.00
CA GLU A 93 -6.75 14.71 8.51
C GLU A 93 -7.55 15.41 9.61
N LEU A 94 -7.80 14.73 10.73
CA LEU A 94 -8.48 15.29 11.89
C LEU A 94 -7.54 15.93 12.90
N LEU A 95 -6.23 15.99 12.60
CA LEU A 95 -5.24 16.54 13.49
C LEU A 95 -5.51 18.03 13.76
N LYS A 96 -5.82 18.32 15.01
CA LYS A 96 -5.94 19.65 15.59
C LYS A 96 -5.43 19.61 17.03
N MET A 97 -4.95 20.75 17.51
CA MET A 97 -4.62 20.90 18.92
C MET A 97 -5.89 20.74 19.77
N LYS A 98 -5.80 19.95 20.83
CA LYS A 98 -6.89 19.81 21.81
C LYS A 98 -6.83 20.95 22.84
N GLU A 99 -7.92 21.16 23.58
CA GLU A 99 -8.05 22.27 24.55
C GLU A 99 -7.06 22.18 25.72
N ASP A 100 -6.67 20.97 26.09
CA ASP A 100 -5.79 20.64 27.21
C ASP A 100 -4.39 20.17 26.77
N GLU A 101 -4.08 20.30 25.49
CA GLU A 101 -2.86 19.78 24.90
C GLU A 101 -1.81 20.87 24.65
N SER A 102 -0.54 20.58 24.96
CA SER A 102 0.54 21.49 24.62
C SER A 102 0.92 21.41 23.14
N ILE A 103 1.55 22.46 22.60
CA ILE A 103 2.09 22.46 21.23
C ILE A 103 3.08 21.29 21.02
N GLN A 104 3.85 20.94 22.04
CA GLN A 104 4.82 19.82 21.97
C GLN A 104 4.11 18.47 21.89
N ASP A 105 3.01 18.29 22.61
CA ASP A 105 2.20 17.06 22.55
C ASP A 105 1.57 16.91 21.16
N MET A 106 1.00 18.00 20.62
CA MET A 106 0.45 18.00 19.26
C MET A 106 1.53 17.68 18.21
N HIS A 107 2.70 18.30 18.33
CA HIS A 107 3.83 18.04 17.44
C HIS A 107 4.32 16.58 17.53
N THR A 108 4.31 16.00 18.74
CA THR A 108 4.67 14.59 18.96
C THR A 108 3.68 13.65 18.29
N ARG A 109 2.36 13.87 18.47
CA ARG A 109 1.33 13.08 17.77
C ARG A 109 1.46 13.19 16.26
N PHE A 110 1.62 14.42 15.75
CA PHE A 110 1.82 14.66 14.33
C PHE A 110 3.02 13.88 13.78
N THR A 111 4.18 14.00 14.43
CA THR A 111 5.41 13.33 14.00
C THR A 111 5.27 11.81 14.03
N SER A 112 4.60 11.27 15.06
CA SER A 112 4.31 9.83 15.16
C SER A 112 3.47 9.35 13.97
N THR A 113 2.36 10.03 13.66
CA THR A 113 1.48 9.68 12.54
C THR A 113 2.22 9.73 11.20
N ILE A 114 3.04 10.76 10.97
CA ILE A 114 3.82 10.88 9.73
C ILE A 114 4.88 9.79 9.60
N ASN A 115 5.60 9.48 10.69
CA ASN A 115 6.62 8.43 10.68
C ASN A 115 5.99 7.05 10.43
N GLU A 116 4.82 6.78 11.01
CA GLU A 116 4.10 5.54 10.75
C GLU A 116 3.62 5.44 9.30
N LEU A 117 3.00 6.49 8.76
CA LEU A 117 2.62 6.54 7.33
C LEU A 117 3.84 6.31 6.43
N TYR A 118 4.97 6.96 6.73
CA TYR A 118 6.21 6.78 5.99
C TYR A 118 6.72 5.33 6.05
N SER A 119 6.68 4.69 7.23
CA SER A 119 7.07 3.27 7.38
C SER A 119 6.18 2.32 6.57
N LEU A 120 4.93 2.71 6.29
CA LEU A 120 4.00 1.98 5.45
C LEU A 120 4.15 2.33 3.95
N GLY A 121 5.06 3.22 3.59
CA GLY A 121 5.34 3.62 2.21
C GLY A 121 4.53 4.82 1.72
N GLU A 122 3.75 5.47 2.59
CA GLU A 122 3.03 6.71 2.27
C GLU A 122 3.94 7.92 2.49
N VAL A 123 4.19 8.69 1.42
CA VAL A 123 5.06 9.87 1.48
C VAL A 123 4.24 11.14 1.33
N ILE A 124 4.15 11.92 2.40
CA ILE A 124 3.44 13.21 2.39
C ILE A 124 4.44 14.34 2.06
N PRO A 125 4.19 15.13 1.00
CA PRO A 125 5.04 16.26 0.65
C PRO A 125 5.16 17.31 1.76
N ARG A 126 6.36 17.87 1.95
CA ARG A 126 6.66 18.86 3.01
C ARG A 126 5.69 20.04 3.03
N ASN A 127 5.27 20.55 1.87
CA ASN A 127 4.32 21.65 1.78
C ASN A 127 2.92 21.29 2.32
N LYS A 128 2.50 20.02 2.23
CA LYS A 128 1.26 19.54 2.86
C LYS A 128 1.43 19.41 4.37
N LEU A 129 2.58 18.90 4.83
CA LEU A 129 2.90 18.81 6.26
C LEU A 129 2.87 20.18 6.94
N VAL A 130 3.54 21.18 6.35
CA VAL A 130 3.58 22.56 6.87
C VAL A 130 2.18 23.14 6.92
N ARG A 131 1.39 23.03 5.84
CA ARG A 131 0.00 23.50 5.84
C ARG A 131 -0.84 22.83 6.92
N LYS A 132 -0.65 21.52 7.15
CA LYS A 132 -1.43 20.79 8.14
C LYS A 132 -1.19 21.29 9.56
N ILE A 133 0.08 21.48 9.94
CA ILE A 133 0.45 22.04 11.24
C ILE A 133 -0.16 23.43 11.42
N LEU A 134 -0.06 24.29 10.39
CA LEU A 134 -0.61 25.64 10.44
C LEU A 134 -2.14 25.65 10.59
N SER A 135 -2.84 24.74 9.90
CA SER A 135 -4.30 24.63 9.98
C SER A 135 -4.82 23.99 11.27
N GLY A 136 -4.02 23.15 11.93
CA GLY A 136 -4.39 22.48 13.19
C GLY A 136 -3.99 23.26 14.44
N SER A 137 -3.30 24.39 14.28
CA SER A 137 -2.86 25.27 15.36
C SER A 137 -4.05 25.97 16.02
N PRO A 138 -4.00 26.29 17.33
CA PRO A 138 -5.06 27.04 18.01
C PRO A 138 -5.36 28.37 17.30
N GLY A 139 -6.64 28.78 17.32
CA GLY A 139 -7.11 30.03 16.70
C GLY A 139 -6.34 31.28 17.12
N SER A 140 -5.70 31.26 18.29
CA SER A 140 -4.80 32.34 18.75
C SER A 140 -3.55 32.54 17.89
N TRP A 141 -3.19 31.57 17.06
CA TRP A 141 -2.06 31.64 16.12
C TRP A 141 -2.49 31.98 14.69
N GLU A 142 -3.79 31.94 14.36
CA GLU A 142 -4.29 32.24 13.01
C GLU A 142 -3.85 33.62 12.53
N SER A 143 -3.86 34.63 13.42
CA SER A 143 -3.37 35.98 13.10
C SER A 143 -1.90 36.01 12.68
N ASN A 144 -1.05 35.19 13.31
CA ASN A 144 0.37 35.09 12.95
C ASN A 144 0.57 34.29 11.65
N VAL A 145 -0.21 33.23 11.45
CA VAL A 145 -0.18 32.43 10.20
C VAL A 145 -0.63 33.28 9.00
N ASN A 146 -1.69 34.07 9.15
CA ASN A 146 -2.18 34.99 8.13
C ASN A 146 -1.14 36.06 7.79
N ALA A 147 -0.48 36.63 8.80
CA ALA A 147 0.60 37.60 8.60
C ALA A 147 1.80 37.01 7.83
N ILE A 148 2.22 35.79 8.15
CA ILE A 148 3.32 35.10 7.44
C ILE A 148 2.92 34.75 6.00
N THR A 149 1.66 34.41 5.76
CA THR A 149 1.15 34.07 4.43
C THR A 149 1.07 35.32 3.54
N GLN A 150 0.56 36.45 4.07
CA GLN A 150 0.50 37.73 3.35
C GLN A 150 1.87 38.37 3.09
N ALA A 151 2.85 38.15 3.96
CA ALA A 151 4.20 38.70 3.78
C ALA A 151 5.02 37.97 2.70
N LYS A 152 4.48 36.90 2.11
CA LYS A 152 5.15 36.08 1.10
C LYS A 152 4.58 36.26 -0.32
N ASP A 153 3.52 37.05 -0.47
CA ASP A 153 3.03 37.63 -1.74
C ASP A 153 3.76 38.95 -2.04
#